data_AF-A0A522YEI5-F1
#
_entry.id   AF-A0A522YEI5-F1
#
_cell.length_a   1.000
_cell.length_b   1.000
_cell.length_c   1.000
_cell.angle_alpha   90.00
_cell.angle_beta   90.00
_cell.angle_gamma   90.00
#
_symmetry.space_group_name_H-M   'P 1'
#
loop_
_entity.id
_entity.type
_entity.pdbx_description
1 polymer ?
#
loop_
_entity_poly.entity_id
_entity_poly.type
_entity_poly.pdbx_seq_one_letter_code
_entity_poly.pdbx_strand_id
1 'polypeptide(L)'
;MSLGLRKLDAFDLSERTQWYAFVRLLFLLVIGIPGIFTLYLFEGFSDQTRSDLTLLGAGLLSNLVFYILTQIHKNRTYLKYLCVVWIVLDIFLISFLIYTKGGIESRSPILFTIPILISAALFGHRASYMTAVLSSSVYVLLIVADYANIIHSSGAYDPSVRTNLAYVINTIVFFPAILLIIALAVDFITKLLLEKQRQATDNLDALIRAQEIAKLGSWEWDIVHDTITWSDELFHIFGLPLRTRLRYDTYLNCVHPEDREELMAVINDAIKKGVNYSIDHRIITADNQVKYIHSEGRPVETSRGHVTKIAGTAQDITEIHELDIAKREFVSLASHQLRTPASGVKAFLSLLLDGVGGELDKKQQTFIKRAFEANNRQLEIIDNLLSLASIDSGKLTLHKETVDLPKLIRSCLTQHRPKIR
;
A
#
# COMPACT_ATOMS: atom_id res chain seq x y z
N MET A 1 -16.54 -19.79 -4.60
CA MET A 1 -16.96 -19.09 -5.83
C MET A 1 -16.57 -17.63 -5.66
N SER A 2 -15.35 -17.25 -6.06
CA SER A 2 -14.88 -15.86 -5.93
C SER A 2 -15.71 -14.99 -6.86
N LEU A 3 -16.36 -13.96 -6.31
CA LEU A 3 -17.28 -13.03 -6.96
C LEU A 3 -16.65 -12.14 -8.06
N GLY A 4 -15.72 -12.65 -8.87
CA GLY A 4 -15.18 -11.98 -10.07
C GLY A 4 -14.44 -10.66 -9.82
N LEU A 5 -14.34 -10.18 -8.58
CA LEU A 5 -13.64 -8.97 -8.17
C LEU A 5 -12.12 -9.20 -8.09
N ARG A 6 -11.53 -9.88 -9.09
CA ARG A 6 -10.10 -9.69 -9.34
C ARG A 6 -9.93 -8.24 -9.79
N LYS A 7 -8.93 -7.56 -9.21
CA LYS A 7 -8.51 -6.19 -9.54
C LYS A 7 -8.77 -5.94 -11.03
N LEU A 8 -9.82 -5.19 -11.35
CA LEU A 8 -10.02 -4.65 -12.68
C LEU A 8 -8.86 -3.68 -12.87
N ASP A 9 -7.76 -4.15 -13.43
CA ASP A 9 -6.75 -3.26 -13.95
C ASP A 9 -7.50 -2.35 -14.91
N ALA A 10 -7.54 -1.05 -14.58
CA ALA A 10 -8.43 -0.08 -15.19
C ALA A 10 -8.18 0.12 -16.72
N PHE A 11 -7.28 -0.67 -17.32
CA PHE A 11 -6.79 -0.53 -18.68
C PHE A 11 -7.10 -1.71 -19.62
N ASP A 12 -7.46 -2.92 -19.15
CA ASP A 12 -7.83 -3.98 -20.08
C ASP A 12 -9.31 -3.86 -20.50
N LEU A 13 -9.53 -3.38 -21.72
CA LEU A 13 -10.85 -3.25 -22.33
C LEU A 13 -11.57 -4.61 -22.41
N SER A 14 -10.81 -5.71 -22.56
CA SER A 14 -11.37 -7.06 -22.62
C SER A 14 -12.05 -7.44 -21.31
N GLU A 15 -11.36 -7.27 -20.18
CA GLU A 15 -11.90 -7.61 -18.86
C GLU A 15 -13.12 -6.74 -18.50
N ARG A 16 -13.07 -5.45 -18.81
CA ARG A 16 -14.22 -4.55 -18.64
C ARG A 16 -15.44 -5.01 -19.42
N THR A 17 -15.24 -5.40 -20.69
CA THR A 17 -16.33 -5.83 -21.57
C THR A 17 -16.95 -7.15 -21.07
N GLN A 18 -16.13 -8.07 -20.56
CA GLN A 18 -16.58 -9.34 -20.02
C GLN A 18 -17.33 -9.18 -18.69
N TRP A 19 -16.82 -8.37 -17.77
CA TRP A 19 -17.52 -8.03 -16.53
C TRP A 19 -18.88 -7.41 -16.83
N TYR A 20 -18.91 -6.52 -17.83
CA TYR A 20 -20.15 -5.89 -18.25
C TYR A 20 -21.16 -6.91 -18.83
N ALA A 21 -20.73 -7.82 -19.70
CA ALA A 21 -21.58 -8.89 -20.23
C ALA A 21 -22.15 -9.78 -19.09
N PHE A 22 -21.34 -10.05 -18.05
CA PHE A 22 -21.77 -10.76 -16.86
C PHE A 22 -22.82 -9.98 -16.05
N VAL A 23 -22.58 -8.70 -15.78
CA VAL A 23 -23.53 -7.83 -15.07
C VAL A 23 -24.86 -7.81 -15.81
N ARG A 24 -24.84 -7.71 -17.14
CA ARG A 24 -26.04 -7.69 -17.98
C ARG A 24 -26.86 -8.99 -17.89
N LEU A 25 -26.18 -10.15 -17.87
CA LEU A 25 -26.81 -11.45 -17.62
C LEU A 25 -27.39 -11.53 -16.21
N LEU A 26 -26.63 -11.11 -15.20
CA LEU A 26 -27.07 -11.10 -13.79
C LEU A 26 -28.31 -10.23 -13.60
N PHE A 27 -28.36 -9.05 -14.23
CA PHE A 27 -29.51 -8.15 -14.19
C PHE A 27 -30.77 -8.79 -14.75
N LEU A 28 -30.68 -9.49 -15.89
CA LEU A 28 -31.82 -10.21 -16.48
C LEU A 28 -32.27 -11.39 -15.62
N LEU A 29 -31.34 -12.10 -14.98
CA LEU A 29 -31.65 -13.25 -14.13
C LEU A 29 -32.24 -12.85 -12.78
N VAL A 30 -31.73 -11.79 -12.14
CA VAL A 30 -32.11 -11.38 -10.78
C VAL A 30 -33.35 -10.49 -10.76
N ILE A 31 -33.57 -9.70 -11.82
CA ILE A 31 -34.68 -8.75 -11.86
C ILE A 31 -35.73 -9.17 -12.91
N GLY A 32 -35.28 -9.60 -14.09
CA GLY A 32 -36.19 -10.01 -15.17
C GLY A 32 -37.02 -11.25 -14.81
N ILE A 33 -36.37 -12.33 -14.37
CA ILE A 33 -37.06 -13.59 -14.06
C ILE A 33 -38.02 -13.46 -12.86
N PRO A 34 -37.63 -12.87 -11.70
CA PRO A 34 -38.55 -12.75 -10.57
C PRO A 34 -39.69 -11.75 -10.80
N GLY A 35 -39.45 -10.67 -11.57
CA GLY A 35 -40.49 -9.71 -11.94
C GLY A 35 -41.59 -10.33 -12.80
N ILE A 36 -41.20 -11.21 -13.72
CA ILE A 36 -42.14 -12.07 -14.47
C ILE A 36 -42.83 -13.03 -13.50
N PHE A 37 -42.07 -13.76 -12.68
CA PHE A 37 -42.65 -14.74 -11.75
C PHE A 37 -43.70 -14.14 -10.79
N THR A 38 -43.51 -12.88 -10.36
CA THR A 38 -44.47 -12.14 -9.51
C THR A 38 -45.70 -11.66 -10.26
N LEU A 39 -45.57 -11.24 -11.53
CA LEU A 39 -46.71 -10.86 -12.36
C LEU A 39 -47.63 -12.05 -12.71
N TYR A 40 -47.06 -13.26 -12.87
CA TYR A 40 -47.81 -14.39 -13.46
C TYR A 40 -48.28 -15.47 -12.47
N LEU A 41 -47.84 -15.45 -11.20
CA LEU A 41 -48.37 -16.34 -10.16
C LEU A 41 -49.85 -16.10 -9.83
N PHE A 42 -50.40 -14.93 -10.22
CA PHE A 42 -51.75 -14.50 -9.84
C PHE A 42 -52.75 -14.36 -11.01
N GLU A 43 -52.31 -14.21 -12.27
CA GLU A 43 -53.22 -13.92 -13.41
C GLU A 43 -53.37 -15.03 -14.48
N GLY A 44 -52.59 -16.10 -14.43
CA GLY A 44 -52.66 -17.23 -15.38
C GLY A 44 -51.96 -16.98 -16.73
N PHE A 45 -51.75 -18.06 -17.51
CA PHE A 45 -51.04 -18.02 -18.80
C PHE A 45 -51.94 -17.53 -19.94
N SER A 46 -51.95 -16.23 -20.22
CA SER A 46 -52.61 -15.64 -21.38
C SER A 46 -51.67 -15.60 -22.62
N ASP A 47 -52.18 -15.22 -23.79
CA ASP A 47 -51.33 -14.98 -24.98
C ASP A 47 -50.27 -13.88 -24.75
N GLN A 48 -50.54 -12.99 -23.80
CA GLN A 48 -49.61 -11.96 -23.34
C GLN A 48 -48.41 -12.55 -22.60
N THR A 49 -48.63 -13.58 -21.78
CA THR A 49 -47.59 -14.34 -21.10
C THR A 49 -46.63 -14.99 -22.10
N ARG A 50 -47.14 -15.52 -23.23
CA ARG A 50 -46.29 -16.07 -24.30
C ARG A 50 -45.44 -14.98 -24.96
N SER A 51 -46.01 -13.81 -25.22
CA SER A 51 -45.27 -12.67 -25.77
C SER A 51 -44.16 -12.18 -24.83
N ASP A 52 -44.43 -12.08 -23.52
CA ASP A 52 -43.41 -11.67 -22.53
C ASP A 52 -42.30 -12.70 -22.33
N LEU A 53 -42.64 -14.00 -22.32
CA LEU A 53 -41.65 -15.09 -22.24
C LEU A 53 -40.78 -15.17 -23.49
N THR A 54 -41.36 -15.00 -24.69
CA THR A 54 -40.57 -14.96 -25.94
C THR A 54 -39.63 -13.78 -25.97
N LEU A 55 -40.06 -12.63 -25.45
CA LEU A 55 -39.25 -11.43 -25.33
C LEU A 55 -38.08 -11.58 -24.36
N LEU A 56 -38.33 -12.15 -23.17
CA LEU A 56 -37.28 -12.42 -22.20
C LEU A 56 -36.30 -13.47 -22.72
N GLY A 57 -36.80 -14.51 -23.39
CA GLY A 57 -35.98 -15.50 -24.10
C GLY A 57 -35.08 -14.86 -25.15
N ALA A 58 -35.62 -13.94 -25.96
CA ALA A 58 -34.84 -13.18 -26.94
C ALA A 58 -33.78 -12.28 -26.29
N GLY A 59 -34.12 -11.63 -25.17
CA GLY A 59 -33.18 -10.82 -24.38
C GLY A 59 -32.03 -11.64 -23.79
N LEU A 60 -32.33 -12.81 -23.22
CA LEU A 60 -31.33 -13.75 -22.70
C LEU A 60 -30.45 -14.29 -23.82
N LEU A 61 -31.03 -14.68 -24.95
CA LEU A 61 -30.29 -15.14 -26.12
C LEU A 61 -29.37 -14.05 -26.68
N SER A 62 -29.86 -12.82 -26.82
CA SER A 62 -29.04 -11.66 -27.23
C SER A 62 -27.85 -11.44 -26.30
N ASN A 63 -28.06 -11.55 -24.99
CA ASN A 63 -26.97 -11.40 -24.01
C ASN A 63 -25.98 -12.56 -24.04
N LEU A 64 -26.45 -13.78 -24.28
CA LEU A 64 -25.59 -14.95 -24.46
C LEU A 64 -24.73 -14.80 -25.71
N VAL A 65 -25.32 -14.36 -26.84
CA VAL A 65 -24.60 -14.10 -28.09
C VAL A 65 -23.56 -13.01 -27.87
N PHE A 66 -23.93 -11.89 -27.23
CA PHE A 66 -22.98 -10.83 -26.89
C PHE A 66 -21.80 -11.37 -26.06
N TYR A 67 -22.10 -12.12 -24.99
CA TYR A 67 -21.07 -12.74 -24.15
C TYR A 67 -20.14 -13.63 -24.97
N ILE A 68 -20.67 -14.52 -25.81
CA ILE A 68 -19.86 -15.39 -26.68
C ILE A 68 -18.97 -14.54 -27.60
N LEU A 69 -19.53 -13.52 -28.26
CA LEU A 69 -18.79 -12.65 -29.17
C LEU A 69 -17.64 -11.89 -28.49
N THR A 70 -17.78 -11.57 -27.20
CA THR A 70 -16.70 -10.95 -26.41
C THR A 70 -15.55 -11.93 -26.08
N GLN A 71 -15.78 -13.24 -26.19
CA GLN A 71 -14.75 -14.26 -25.95
C GLN A 71 -13.93 -14.61 -27.20
N ILE A 72 -14.47 -14.37 -28.40
CA ILE A 72 -13.82 -14.80 -29.66
C ILE A 72 -12.58 -13.95 -29.97
N HIS A 73 -12.66 -12.62 -29.85
CA HIS A 73 -11.57 -11.72 -30.19
C HIS A 73 -11.33 -10.70 -29.08
N LYS A 74 -10.07 -10.61 -28.62
CA LYS A 74 -9.63 -9.63 -27.60
C LYS A 74 -9.11 -8.31 -28.19
N ASN A 75 -9.26 -8.09 -29.50
CA ASN A 75 -8.78 -6.87 -30.14
C ASN A 75 -9.60 -5.65 -29.66
N ARG A 76 -8.90 -4.60 -29.21
CA ARG A 76 -9.50 -3.36 -28.73
C ARG A 76 -10.48 -2.72 -29.72
N THR A 77 -10.14 -2.72 -30.99
CA THR A 77 -10.97 -2.11 -32.04
C THR A 77 -12.23 -2.93 -32.27
N TYR A 78 -12.11 -4.26 -32.32
CA TYR A 78 -13.24 -5.18 -32.45
C TYR A 78 -14.23 -5.02 -31.30
N LEU A 79 -13.75 -5.03 -30.05
CA LEU A 79 -14.61 -4.90 -28.87
C LEU A 79 -15.37 -3.56 -28.86
N LYS A 80 -14.70 -2.45 -29.25
CA LYS A 80 -15.37 -1.15 -29.38
C LYS A 80 -16.52 -1.19 -30.38
N TYR A 81 -16.29 -1.73 -31.58
CA TYR A 81 -17.34 -1.84 -32.60
C TYR A 81 -18.47 -2.76 -32.15
N LEU A 82 -18.14 -3.93 -31.59
CA LEU A 82 -19.12 -4.87 -31.05
C LEU A 82 -20.04 -4.19 -30.02
N CYS A 83 -19.48 -3.41 -29.11
CA CYS A 83 -20.25 -2.71 -28.08
C CYS A 83 -21.10 -1.55 -28.65
N VAL A 84 -20.60 -0.79 -29.63
CA VAL A 84 -21.42 0.23 -30.31
C VAL A 84 -22.60 -0.41 -31.02
N VAL A 85 -22.36 -1.49 -31.77
CA VAL A 85 -23.43 -2.24 -32.44
C VAL A 85 -24.44 -2.74 -31.41
N TRP A 86 -23.98 -3.26 -30.27
CA TRP A 86 -24.89 -3.77 -29.24
C TRP A 86 -25.69 -2.68 -28.51
N ILE A 87 -25.11 -1.51 -28.27
CA ILE A 87 -25.85 -0.34 -27.76
C ILE A 87 -26.99 0.01 -28.72
N VAL A 88 -26.71 0.06 -30.03
CA VAL A 88 -27.71 0.37 -31.06
C VAL A 88 -28.80 -0.71 -31.11
N LEU A 89 -28.41 -1.98 -31.07
CA LEU A 89 -29.35 -3.11 -31.03
C LEU A 89 -30.24 -3.05 -29.78
N ASP A 90 -29.69 -2.68 -28.63
CA ASP A 90 -30.47 -2.54 -27.40
C ASP A 90 -31.47 -1.39 -27.49
N ILE A 91 -31.05 -0.21 -27.98
CA ILE A 91 -31.95 0.92 -28.21
C ILE A 91 -33.08 0.51 -29.16
N PHE A 92 -32.77 -0.22 -30.23
CA PHE A 92 -33.76 -0.71 -31.18
C PHE A 92 -34.72 -1.73 -30.56
N LEU A 93 -34.18 -2.73 -29.85
CA LEU A 93 -34.97 -3.74 -29.16
C LEU A 93 -35.95 -3.09 -28.20
N ILE A 94 -35.45 -2.19 -27.35
CA ILE A 94 -36.24 -1.45 -26.36
C ILE A 94 -37.31 -0.61 -27.03
N SER A 95 -36.97 0.09 -28.12
CA SER A 95 -37.93 0.86 -28.93
C SER A 95 -39.05 -0.02 -29.48
N PHE A 96 -38.71 -1.21 -29.96
CA PHE A 96 -39.67 -2.21 -30.43
C PHE A 96 -40.56 -2.75 -29.28
N LEU A 97 -40.03 -2.87 -28.06
CA LEU A 97 -40.83 -3.22 -26.88
C LEU A 97 -41.87 -2.16 -26.56
N ILE A 98 -41.44 -0.90 -26.54
CA ILE A 98 -42.34 0.25 -26.32
C ILE A 98 -43.45 0.24 -27.37
N TYR A 99 -43.11 0.01 -28.64
CA TYR A 99 -44.08 -0.03 -29.73
C TYR A 99 -45.09 -1.19 -29.61
N THR A 100 -44.62 -2.41 -29.28
CA THR A 100 -45.48 -3.60 -29.23
C THR A 100 -46.39 -3.66 -28.01
N LYS A 101 -45.89 -3.18 -26.85
CA LYS A 101 -46.61 -3.22 -25.56
C LYS A 101 -47.48 -1.99 -25.28
N GLY A 102 -47.55 -1.03 -26.19
CA GLY A 102 -48.31 0.20 -26.02
C GLY A 102 -47.56 1.19 -25.14
N GLY A 103 -46.72 2.03 -25.75
CA GLY A 103 -45.60 2.79 -25.14
C GLY A 103 -45.87 3.62 -23.89
N ILE A 104 -47.12 3.72 -23.48
CA ILE A 104 -47.64 4.37 -22.29
C ILE A 104 -47.64 3.40 -21.07
N GLU A 105 -47.79 2.09 -21.27
CA GLU A 105 -47.82 1.07 -20.20
C GLU A 105 -46.49 0.31 -20.02
N SER A 106 -45.50 0.52 -20.90
CA SER A 106 -44.20 -0.15 -20.87
C SER A 106 -43.33 0.34 -19.71
N ARG A 107 -43.65 -0.08 -18.48
CA ARG A 107 -43.03 0.41 -17.25
C ARG A 107 -41.78 -0.33 -16.81
N SER A 108 -41.22 -1.30 -17.54
CA SER A 108 -40.10 -2.11 -17.01
C SER A 108 -38.78 -1.32 -16.97
N PRO A 109 -38.45 -0.61 -15.86
CA PRO A 109 -37.44 0.46 -15.88
C PRO A 109 -36.03 -0.09 -16.12
N ILE A 110 -35.84 -1.38 -15.87
CA ILE A 110 -34.54 -2.06 -15.84
C ILE A 110 -33.95 -2.28 -17.23
N LEU A 111 -34.78 -2.59 -18.24
CA LEU A 111 -34.30 -2.83 -19.61
C LEU A 111 -33.74 -1.56 -20.27
N PHE A 112 -34.23 -0.39 -19.85
CA PHE A 112 -33.79 0.91 -20.39
C PHE A 112 -32.40 1.35 -19.91
N THR A 113 -31.88 0.74 -18.85
CA THR A 113 -30.61 1.14 -18.21
C THR A 113 -29.38 0.54 -18.88
N ILE A 114 -29.59 -0.57 -19.60
CA ILE A 114 -28.53 -1.41 -20.16
C ILE A 114 -27.60 -0.62 -21.10
N PRO A 115 -28.08 0.11 -22.13
CA PRO A 115 -27.21 0.86 -23.05
C PRO A 115 -26.33 1.91 -22.35
N ILE A 116 -26.88 2.57 -21.33
CA ILE A 116 -26.18 3.62 -20.57
C ILE A 116 -25.03 3.01 -19.76
N LEU A 117 -25.27 1.84 -19.14
CA LEU A 117 -24.24 1.11 -18.41
C LEU A 117 -23.12 0.63 -19.35
N ILE A 118 -23.43 0.18 -20.58
CA ILE A 118 -22.41 -0.16 -21.61
C ILE A 118 -21.56 1.06 -21.89
N SER A 119 -22.24 2.18 -22.15
CA SER A 119 -21.59 3.38 -22.61
C SER A 119 -20.64 3.96 -21.55
N ALA A 120 -21.02 3.88 -20.29
CA ALA A 120 -20.18 4.31 -19.18
C ALA A 120 -18.91 3.48 -19.01
N ALA A 121 -19.05 2.15 -19.06
CA ALA A 121 -17.94 1.25 -18.81
C ALA A 121 -16.82 1.38 -19.87
N LEU A 122 -17.19 1.66 -21.12
CA LEU A 122 -16.29 1.55 -22.28
C LEU A 122 -15.82 2.88 -22.86
N PHE A 123 -16.69 3.89 -22.87
CA PHE A 123 -16.45 5.16 -23.54
C PHE A 123 -16.39 6.35 -22.57
N GLY A 124 -16.60 6.10 -21.28
CA GLY A 124 -16.51 7.10 -20.22
C GLY A 124 -17.73 8.01 -20.11
N HIS A 125 -17.65 8.96 -19.19
CA HIS A 125 -18.78 9.80 -18.76
C HIS A 125 -19.54 10.50 -19.89
N ARG A 126 -18.83 11.11 -20.86
CA ARG A 126 -19.46 11.84 -21.98
C ARG A 126 -20.37 10.96 -22.82
N ALA A 127 -19.95 9.71 -23.03
CA ALA A 127 -20.71 8.77 -23.82
C ALA A 127 -21.95 8.29 -23.07
N SER A 128 -21.89 8.13 -21.75
CA SER A 128 -23.07 7.79 -20.92
C SER A 128 -24.17 8.83 -21.05
N TYR A 129 -23.83 10.11 -20.96
CA TYR A 129 -24.77 11.21 -21.16
C TYR A 129 -25.34 11.22 -22.58
N MET A 130 -24.48 11.04 -23.59
CA MET A 130 -24.90 10.98 -24.99
C MET A 130 -25.86 9.82 -25.25
N THR A 131 -25.56 8.64 -24.73
CA THR A 131 -26.42 7.45 -24.83
C THR A 131 -27.74 7.65 -24.11
N ALA A 132 -27.73 8.27 -22.91
CA ALA A 132 -28.94 8.59 -22.17
C ALA A 132 -29.84 9.57 -22.93
N VAL A 133 -29.29 10.66 -23.46
CA VAL A 133 -30.03 11.67 -24.24
C VAL A 133 -30.60 11.08 -25.53
N LEU A 134 -29.80 10.31 -26.28
CA LEU A 134 -30.25 9.67 -27.51
C LEU A 134 -31.37 8.66 -27.24
N SER A 135 -31.18 7.78 -26.25
CA SER A 135 -32.19 6.78 -25.88
C SER A 135 -33.48 7.46 -25.41
N SER A 136 -33.36 8.47 -24.55
CA SER A 136 -34.50 9.25 -24.08
C SER A 136 -35.25 9.95 -25.22
N SER A 137 -34.55 10.52 -26.20
CA SER A 137 -35.16 11.23 -27.32
C SER A 137 -35.96 10.27 -28.20
N VAL A 138 -35.40 9.09 -28.49
CA VAL A 138 -36.09 8.04 -29.25
C VAL A 138 -37.36 7.57 -28.52
N TYR A 139 -37.28 7.36 -27.20
CA TYR A 139 -38.44 6.90 -26.43
C TYR A 139 -39.55 7.93 -26.35
N VAL A 140 -39.21 9.21 -26.09
CA VAL A 140 -40.19 10.30 -26.07
C VAL A 140 -40.87 10.43 -27.43
N LEU A 141 -40.11 10.35 -28.53
CA LEU A 141 -40.67 10.46 -29.88
C LEU A 141 -41.66 9.34 -30.19
N LEU A 142 -41.37 8.10 -29.76
CA LEU A 142 -42.29 6.97 -29.93
C LEU A 142 -43.59 7.15 -29.15
N ILE A 143 -43.50 7.61 -27.89
CA ILE A 143 -44.68 7.85 -27.03
C ILE A 143 -45.55 8.97 -27.62
N VAL A 144 -44.94 10.07 -28.07
CA VAL A 144 -45.66 11.19 -28.69
C VAL A 144 -46.30 10.78 -30.01
N ALA A 145 -45.60 9.99 -30.84
CA ALA A 145 -46.12 9.52 -32.11
C ALA A 145 -47.31 8.55 -31.94
N ASP A 146 -47.29 7.72 -30.90
CA ASP A 146 -48.42 6.84 -30.54
C ASP A 146 -49.62 7.64 -30.00
N TYR A 147 -49.38 8.66 -29.17
CA TYR A 147 -50.41 9.58 -28.67
C TYR A 147 -51.07 10.40 -29.79
N ALA A 148 -50.26 10.93 -30.72
CA ALA A 148 -50.72 11.68 -31.88
C ALA A 148 -51.40 10.80 -32.96
N ASN A 149 -51.52 9.50 -32.72
CA ASN A 149 -52.11 8.52 -33.62
C ASN A 149 -51.40 8.42 -34.99
N ILE A 150 -50.14 8.85 -35.05
CA ILE A 150 -49.25 8.70 -36.22
C ILE A 150 -48.81 7.23 -36.32
N ILE A 151 -48.52 6.64 -35.17
CA ILE A 151 -48.13 5.24 -35.00
C ILE A 151 -49.24 4.53 -34.21
N HIS A 152 -49.54 3.28 -34.56
CA HIS A 152 -50.56 2.47 -33.90
C HIS A 152 -49.88 1.37 -33.10
N SER A 153 -49.68 1.57 -31.80
CA SER A 153 -49.16 0.51 -30.94
C SER A 153 -50.20 -0.62 -30.76
N SER A 154 -49.74 -1.87 -30.85
CA SER A 154 -50.60 -3.06 -30.81
C SER A 154 -51.06 -3.46 -29.40
N GLY A 155 -50.56 -2.79 -28.35
CA GLY A 155 -50.64 -3.28 -26.97
C GLY A 155 -51.29 -2.35 -25.96
N ALA A 156 -51.89 -1.22 -26.36
CA ALA A 156 -52.62 -0.36 -25.42
C ALA A 156 -53.85 -1.11 -24.89
N TYR A 157 -53.74 -1.65 -23.66
CA TYR A 157 -54.75 -2.54 -23.08
C TYR A 157 -56.03 -1.78 -22.71
N ASP A 158 -55.89 -0.52 -22.33
CA ASP A 158 -57.02 0.39 -22.09
C ASP A 158 -56.97 1.62 -23.03
N PRO A 159 -57.95 1.76 -23.95
CA PRO A 159 -58.11 2.96 -24.80
C PRO A 159 -58.23 4.26 -23.99
N SER A 160 -58.69 4.19 -22.73
CA SER A 160 -58.83 5.35 -21.85
C SER A 160 -57.47 5.92 -21.40
N VAL A 161 -56.45 5.06 -21.25
CA VAL A 161 -55.10 5.45 -20.83
C VAL A 161 -54.36 6.12 -21.99
N ARG A 162 -54.60 5.66 -23.23
CA ARG A 162 -54.01 6.26 -24.44
C ARG A 162 -54.43 7.71 -24.66
N THR A 163 -55.63 8.09 -24.22
CA THR A 163 -56.17 9.44 -24.34
C THR A 163 -55.91 10.31 -23.10
N ASN A 164 -55.37 9.72 -22.03
CA ASN A 164 -55.09 10.42 -20.78
C ASN A 164 -53.81 11.27 -20.89
N LEU A 165 -53.98 12.57 -21.15
CA LEU A 165 -52.88 13.53 -21.30
C LEU A 165 -51.97 13.59 -20.06
N ALA A 166 -52.54 13.55 -18.85
CA ALA A 166 -51.75 13.62 -17.62
C ALA A 166 -50.83 12.40 -17.46
N TYR A 167 -51.33 11.23 -17.84
CA TYR A 167 -50.55 10.00 -17.82
C TYR A 167 -49.41 10.06 -18.86
N VAL A 168 -49.68 10.51 -20.09
CA VAL A 168 -48.67 10.64 -21.16
C VAL A 168 -47.57 11.62 -20.77
N ILE A 169 -47.92 12.77 -20.20
CA ILE A 169 -46.95 13.75 -19.71
C ILE A 169 -46.08 13.15 -18.61
N ASN A 170 -46.65 12.43 -17.65
CA ASN A 170 -45.89 11.78 -16.58
C ASN A 170 -44.86 10.79 -17.17
N THR A 171 -45.27 9.97 -18.13
CA THR A 171 -44.39 9.01 -18.80
C THR A 171 -43.26 9.70 -19.57
N ILE A 172 -43.56 10.76 -20.33
CA ILE A 172 -42.56 11.55 -21.08
C ILE A 172 -41.57 12.23 -20.14
N VAL A 173 -41.97 12.62 -18.93
CA VAL A 173 -41.06 13.23 -17.94
C VAL A 173 -40.25 12.16 -17.20
N PHE A 174 -40.88 11.03 -16.86
CA PHE A 174 -40.27 9.97 -16.06
C PHE A 174 -39.09 9.29 -16.77
N PHE A 175 -39.21 8.98 -18.07
CA PHE A 175 -38.16 8.29 -18.83
C PHE A 175 -36.85 9.09 -18.96
N PRO A 176 -36.85 10.35 -19.41
CA PRO A 176 -35.65 11.18 -19.41
C PRO A 176 -35.07 11.36 -18.02
N ALA A 177 -35.91 11.57 -17.00
CA ALA A 177 -35.46 11.79 -15.63
C ALA A 177 -34.70 10.58 -15.08
N ILE A 178 -35.23 9.36 -15.23
CA ILE A 178 -34.56 8.16 -14.71
C ILE A 178 -33.27 7.85 -15.47
N LEU A 179 -33.25 8.00 -16.80
CA LEU A 179 -32.05 7.78 -17.61
C LEU A 179 -30.95 8.80 -17.27
N LEU A 180 -31.32 10.06 -17.04
CA LEU A 180 -30.38 11.11 -16.64
C LEU A 180 -29.84 10.89 -15.22
N ILE A 181 -30.70 10.51 -14.26
CA ILE A 181 -30.28 10.18 -12.89
C ILE A 181 -29.29 9.01 -12.90
N ILE A 182 -29.55 7.99 -13.70
CA ILE A 182 -28.64 6.84 -13.84
C ILE A 182 -27.32 7.27 -14.47
N ALA A 183 -27.35 8.08 -15.53
CA ALA A 183 -26.14 8.62 -16.15
C ALA A 183 -25.31 9.42 -15.13
N LEU A 184 -25.95 10.28 -14.32
CA LEU A 184 -25.31 11.05 -13.25
C LEU A 184 -24.72 10.14 -12.16
N ALA A 185 -25.47 9.13 -11.70
CA ALA A 185 -25.01 8.20 -10.67
C ALA A 185 -23.80 7.40 -11.15
N VAL A 186 -23.83 6.93 -12.40
CA VAL A 186 -22.74 6.15 -12.99
C VAL A 186 -21.49 7.03 -13.21
N ASP A 187 -21.67 8.28 -13.65
CA ASP A 187 -20.57 9.24 -13.76
C ASP A 187 -19.94 9.54 -12.38
N PHE A 188 -20.76 9.80 -11.36
CA PHE A 188 -20.30 10.03 -9.99
C PHE A 188 -19.51 8.83 -9.44
N ILE A 189 -20.03 7.61 -9.58
CA ILE A 189 -19.35 6.38 -9.15
C ILE A 189 -18.02 6.22 -9.89
N THR A 190 -18.01 6.44 -11.21
CA THR A 190 -16.79 6.32 -12.02
C THR A 190 -15.73 7.31 -11.58
N LYS A 191 -16.11 8.57 -11.34
CA LYS A 191 -15.22 9.63 -10.84
C LYS A 191 -14.66 9.28 -9.47
N LEU A 192 -15.51 8.84 -8.54
CA LEU A 192 -15.11 8.45 -7.19
C LEU A 192 -14.12 7.29 -7.20
N LEU A 193 -14.34 6.27 -8.04
CA LEU A 193 -13.44 5.14 -8.19
C LEU A 193 -12.08 5.54 -8.75
N LEU A 194 -12.06 6.42 -9.76
CA LEU A 194 -10.81 6.93 -10.34
C LEU A 194 -10.01 7.75 -9.32
N GLU A 195 -10.67 8.59 -8.53
CA GLU A 195 -10.03 9.39 -7.49
C GLU A 195 -9.44 8.51 -6.39
N LYS A 196 -10.19 7.50 -5.93
CA LYS A 196 -9.69 6.53 -4.93
C LYS A 196 -8.53 5.70 -5.45
N GLN A 197 -8.56 5.30 -6.72
CA GLN A 197 -7.45 4.59 -7.33
C GLN A 197 -6.20 5.47 -7.40
N ARG A 198 -6.35 6.73 -7.85
CA ARG A 198 -5.24 7.69 -7.89
C ARG A 198 -4.64 7.92 -6.50
N GLN A 199 -5.48 8.14 -5.50
CA GLN A 199 -5.03 8.31 -4.11
C GLN A 199 -4.25 7.08 -3.61
N ALA A 200 -4.69 5.87 -3.95
CA ALA A 200 -3.98 4.65 -3.59
C ALA A 200 -2.60 4.53 -4.28
N THR A 201 -2.51 4.90 -5.56
CA THR A 201 -1.24 4.93 -6.29
C THR A 201 -0.30 6.00 -5.74
N ASP A 202 -0.77 7.23 -5.53
CA ASP A 202 0.04 8.32 -4.99
C ASP A 202 0.58 7.99 -3.59
N ASN A 203 -0.24 7.33 -2.75
CA ASN A 203 0.18 6.84 -1.43
C ASN A 203 1.22 5.73 -1.54
N LEU A 204 1.06 4.78 -2.47
CA LEU A 204 2.02 3.72 -2.69
C LEU A 204 3.38 4.29 -3.13
N ASP A 205 3.37 5.21 -4.09
CA ASP A 205 4.58 5.87 -4.57
C ASP A 205 5.26 6.68 -3.46
N ALA A 206 4.47 7.33 -2.59
CA ALA A 206 5.00 8.04 -1.42
C ALA A 206 5.64 7.07 -0.40
N LEU A 207 5.04 5.89 -0.18
CA LEU A 207 5.60 4.86 0.68
C LEU A 207 6.91 4.29 0.12
N ILE A 208 6.98 4.02 -1.19
CA ILE A 208 8.19 3.53 -1.85
C ILE A 208 9.32 4.57 -1.71
N ARG A 209 9.05 5.85 -1.99
CA ARG A 209 10.05 6.91 -1.80
C ARG A 209 10.51 7.04 -0.35
N ALA A 210 9.60 6.91 0.61
CA ALA A 210 9.95 6.95 2.03
C ALA A 210 10.87 5.77 2.42
N GLN A 211 10.62 4.57 1.87
CA GLN A 211 11.47 3.39 2.04
C GLN A 211 12.88 3.61 1.44
N GLU A 212 12.98 4.13 0.22
CA GLU A 212 14.25 4.45 -0.44
C GLU A 212 15.06 5.49 0.37
N ILE A 213 14.43 6.60 0.78
CA ILE A 213 15.09 7.65 1.57
C ILE A 213 15.59 7.10 2.92
N ALA A 214 14.79 6.24 3.56
CA ALA A 214 15.16 5.64 4.84
C ALA A 214 16.14 4.45 4.70
N LYS A 215 16.49 4.06 3.46
CA LYS A 215 17.22 2.82 3.14
C LYS A 215 16.62 1.61 3.87
N LEU A 216 15.29 1.55 3.87
CA LEU A 216 14.48 0.61 4.65
C LEU A 216 13.63 -0.22 3.71
N GLY A 217 13.87 -1.52 3.67
CA GLY A 217 13.05 -2.45 2.89
C GLY A 217 12.23 -3.38 3.78
N SER A 218 11.14 -3.91 3.21
CA SER A 218 10.29 -4.91 3.87
C SER A 218 10.53 -6.29 3.32
N TRP A 219 10.44 -7.30 4.19
CA TRP A 219 10.53 -8.70 3.80
C TRP A 219 9.43 -9.53 4.45
N GLU A 220 9.03 -10.59 3.77
CA GLU A 220 8.16 -11.63 4.30
C GLU A 220 8.76 -12.99 3.95
N TRP A 221 8.87 -13.88 4.93
CA TRP A 221 9.27 -15.26 4.74
C TRP A 221 8.09 -16.17 5.05
N ASP A 222 7.63 -16.89 4.02
CA ASP A 222 6.72 -18.01 4.17
C ASP A 222 7.55 -19.25 4.54
N ILE A 223 7.44 -19.69 5.79
CA ILE A 223 8.23 -20.80 6.34
C ILE A 223 7.77 -22.14 5.73
N VAL A 224 6.48 -22.26 5.40
CA VAL A 224 5.88 -23.50 4.90
C VAL A 224 6.37 -23.79 3.47
N HIS A 225 6.41 -22.76 2.63
CA HIS A 225 6.82 -22.87 1.23
C HIS A 225 8.29 -22.46 0.99
N ASP A 226 9.01 -22.10 2.06
CA ASP A 226 10.35 -21.54 2.04
C ASP A 226 10.54 -20.50 0.91
N THR A 227 9.65 -19.52 0.91
CA THR A 227 9.62 -18.45 -0.09
C THR A 227 9.77 -17.11 0.60
N ILE A 228 10.80 -16.37 0.23
CA ILE A 228 11.04 -15.02 0.73
C ILE A 228 10.57 -14.01 -0.32
N THR A 229 9.80 -13.03 0.13
CA THR A 229 9.35 -11.88 -0.65
C THR A 229 10.04 -10.64 -0.09
N TRP A 230 10.71 -9.89 -0.96
CA TRP A 230 11.37 -8.64 -0.63
C TRP A 230 10.71 -7.48 -1.36
N SER A 231 10.67 -6.32 -0.73
CA SER A 231 10.45 -5.04 -1.42
C SER A 231 11.60 -4.76 -2.38
N ASP A 232 11.34 -3.96 -3.41
CA ASP A 232 12.35 -3.54 -4.38
C ASP A 232 13.58 -2.92 -3.71
N GLU A 233 13.41 -2.15 -2.63
CA GLU A 233 14.53 -1.54 -1.88
C GLU A 233 15.51 -2.58 -1.29
N LEU A 234 15.05 -3.72 -0.79
CA LEU A 234 15.97 -4.75 -0.27
C LEU A 234 16.83 -5.36 -1.36
N PHE A 235 16.30 -5.53 -2.57
CA PHE A 235 17.11 -5.98 -3.70
C PHE A 235 18.24 -4.98 -3.99
N HIS A 236 17.96 -3.67 -3.91
CA HIS A 236 18.98 -2.63 -4.06
C HIS A 236 20.01 -2.63 -2.92
N ILE A 237 19.57 -2.75 -1.66
CA ILE A 237 20.47 -2.80 -0.50
C ILE A 237 21.46 -3.97 -0.61
N PHE A 238 20.96 -5.16 -0.99
CA PHE A 238 21.75 -6.40 -1.13
C PHE A 238 22.51 -6.52 -2.47
N GLY A 239 22.21 -5.64 -3.43
CA GLY A 239 22.83 -5.67 -4.77
C GLY A 239 22.36 -6.84 -5.65
N LEU A 240 21.18 -7.40 -5.39
CA LEU A 240 20.63 -8.52 -6.15
C LEU A 240 19.69 -8.04 -7.27
N PRO A 241 19.60 -8.76 -8.42
CA PRO A 241 18.62 -8.44 -9.44
C PRO A 241 17.17 -8.54 -8.91
N LEU A 242 16.33 -7.58 -9.29
CA LEU A 242 14.90 -7.60 -8.96
C LEU A 242 14.26 -8.93 -9.36
N ARG A 243 13.37 -9.44 -8.52
CA ARG A 243 12.62 -10.70 -8.73
C ARG A 243 13.48 -11.96 -8.74
N THR A 244 14.71 -11.91 -8.22
CA THR A 244 15.46 -13.12 -7.91
C THR A 244 14.62 -14.00 -6.97
N ARG A 245 14.57 -15.32 -7.22
CA ARG A 245 13.86 -16.23 -6.33
C ARG A 245 14.66 -16.39 -5.04
N LEU A 246 14.10 -15.92 -3.94
CA LEU A 246 14.76 -15.93 -2.64
C LEU A 246 14.22 -17.06 -1.77
N ARG A 247 15.15 -17.80 -1.16
CA ARG A 247 14.90 -18.80 -0.11
C ARG A 247 15.68 -18.42 1.14
N TYR A 248 15.37 -19.04 2.27
CA TYR A 248 16.10 -18.80 3.51
C TYR A 248 17.62 -18.97 3.34
N ASP A 249 18.04 -20.03 2.65
CA ASP A 249 19.47 -20.28 2.37
C ASP A 249 20.11 -19.18 1.52
N THR A 250 19.36 -18.60 0.57
CA THR A 250 19.85 -17.50 -0.27
C THR A 250 20.15 -16.27 0.56
N TYR A 251 19.25 -15.92 1.48
CA TYR A 251 19.46 -14.83 2.43
C TYR A 251 20.64 -15.12 3.36
N LEU A 252 20.71 -16.31 3.95
CA LEU A 252 21.78 -16.69 4.87
C LEU A 252 23.17 -16.67 4.21
N ASN A 253 23.24 -16.95 2.91
CA ASN A 253 24.49 -16.85 2.14
C ASN A 253 24.97 -15.40 1.97
N CYS A 254 24.06 -14.42 1.95
CA CYS A 254 24.42 -13.00 1.96
C CYS A 254 24.87 -12.53 3.34
N VAL A 255 24.55 -13.25 4.43
CA VAL A 255 24.98 -12.86 5.78
C VAL A 255 26.46 -13.20 5.99
N HIS A 256 27.18 -12.30 6.66
CA HIS A 256 28.59 -12.47 6.98
C HIS A 256 28.81 -13.77 7.80
N PRO A 257 29.81 -14.61 7.48
CA PRO A 257 29.98 -15.93 8.09
C PRO A 257 29.99 -15.94 9.63
N GLU A 258 30.57 -14.92 10.25
CA GLU A 258 30.65 -14.79 11.72
C GLU A 258 29.29 -14.51 12.38
N ASP A 259 28.33 -13.90 11.65
CA ASP A 259 27.05 -13.45 12.22
C ASP A 259 25.93 -14.49 11.99
N ARG A 260 26.21 -15.53 11.19
CA ARG A 260 25.20 -16.54 10.79
C ARG A 260 24.65 -17.33 11.96
N GLU A 261 25.52 -17.78 12.87
CA GLU A 261 25.12 -18.65 13.98
C GLU A 261 24.19 -17.91 14.95
N GLU A 262 24.53 -16.66 15.30
CA GLU A 262 23.70 -15.81 16.15
C GLU A 262 22.37 -15.48 15.48
N LEU A 263 22.37 -15.08 14.21
CA LEU A 263 21.16 -14.78 13.46
C LEU A 263 20.23 -15.99 13.38
N MET A 264 20.77 -17.18 13.11
CA MET A 264 20.00 -18.42 13.07
C MET A 264 19.38 -18.74 14.44
N ALA A 265 20.10 -18.51 15.53
CA ALA A 265 19.57 -18.72 16.88
C ALA A 265 18.38 -17.80 17.16
N VAL A 266 18.50 -16.50 16.82
CA VAL A 266 17.43 -15.50 17.01
C VAL A 266 16.20 -15.82 16.17
N ILE A 267 16.38 -16.18 14.90
CA ILE A 267 15.27 -16.56 14.01
C ILE A 267 14.58 -17.83 14.52
N ASN A 268 15.34 -18.84 14.96
CA ASN A 268 14.77 -20.07 15.52
C ASN A 268 13.97 -19.81 16.79
N ASP A 269 14.43 -18.91 17.65
CA ASP A 269 13.71 -18.50 18.85
C ASP A 269 12.39 -17.79 18.51
N ALA A 270 12.41 -16.92 17.50
CA ALA A 270 11.20 -16.26 17.00
C ALA A 270 10.16 -17.27 16.46
N ILE A 271 10.60 -18.29 15.72
CA ILE A 271 9.73 -19.36 15.20
C ILE A 271 9.16 -20.20 16.35
N LYS A 272 10.00 -20.61 17.31
CA LYS A 272 9.59 -21.54 18.39
C LYS A 272 8.73 -20.86 19.45
N LYS A 273 9.05 -19.62 19.80
CA LYS A 273 8.43 -18.90 20.91
C LYS A 273 7.37 -17.89 20.45
N GLY A 274 7.25 -17.63 19.16
CA GLY A 274 6.33 -16.62 18.62
C GLY A 274 6.70 -15.19 19.01
N VAL A 275 7.98 -14.93 19.32
CA VAL A 275 8.44 -13.62 19.79
C VAL A 275 9.04 -12.79 18.66
N ASN A 276 8.82 -11.47 18.72
CA ASN A 276 9.48 -10.53 17.82
C ASN A 276 10.99 -10.52 18.09
N TYR A 277 11.77 -10.25 17.05
CA TYR A 277 13.21 -10.04 17.18
C TYR A 277 13.66 -8.75 16.52
N SER A 278 14.79 -8.23 17.01
CA SER A 278 15.52 -7.09 16.46
C SER A 278 17.01 -7.42 16.58
N ILE A 279 17.74 -7.36 15.46
CA ILE A 279 19.15 -7.76 15.39
C ILE A 279 19.92 -6.92 14.36
N ASP A 280 21.09 -6.48 14.76
CA ASP A 280 22.09 -5.89 13.88
C ASP A 280 23.05 -6.99 13.40
N HIS A 281 23.26 -7.09 12.10
CA HIS A 281 24.19 -8.06 11.53
C HIS A 281 24.81 -7.53 10.23
N ARG A 282 25.92 -8.13 9.83
CA ARG A 282 26.62 -7.79 8.60
C ARG A 282 26.14 -8.63 7.43
N ILE A 283 26.03 -8.00 6.27
CA ILE A 283 25.82 -8.68 4.99
C ILE A 283 27.01 -8.43 4.06
N ILE A 284 27.21 -9.37 3.14
CA ILE A 284 28.11 -9.28 2.00
C ILE A 284 27.22 -9.14 0.77
N THR A 285 27.31 -7.99 0.12
CA THR A 285 26.54 -7.68 -1.09
C THR A 285 27.11 -8.43 -2.31
N ALA A 286 26.37 -8.46 -3.42
CA ALA A 286 26.82 -9.12 -4.65
C ALA A 286 28.14 -8.56 -5.23
N ASP A 287 28.44 -7.29 -4.94
CA ASP A 287 29.68 -6.61 -5.26
C ASP A 287 30.77 -6.75 -4.18
N ASN A 288 30.58 -7.69 -3.25
CA ASN A 288 31.54 -8.07 -2.21
C ASN A 288 31.87 -6.94 -1.22
N GLN A 289 30.94 -6.02 -0.99
CA GLN A 289 31.03 -5.01 0.05
C GLN A 289 30.36 -5.51 1.33
N VAL A 290 30.91 -5.11 2.49
CA VAL A 290 30.30 -5.38 3.79
C VAL A 290 29.38 -4.22 4.15
N LYS A 291 28.12 -4.53 4.45
CA LYS A 291 27.14 -3.57 4.95
C LYS A 291 26.59 -4.00 6.30
N TYR A 292 26.14 -3.03 7.09
CA TYR A 292 25.49 -3.26 8.38
C TYR A 292 23.98 -3.11 8.22
N ILE A 293 23.24 -4.13 8.65
CA ILE A 293 21.79 -4.21 8.52
C ILE A 293 21.16 -4.33 9.90
N HIS A 294 20.22 -3.42 10.18
CA HIS A 294 19.29 -3.56 11.29
C HIS A 294 18.05 -4.30 10.80
N SER A 295 17.78 -5.50 11.31
CA SER A 295 16.60 -6.29 10.93
C SER A 295 15.65 -6.47 12.10
N GLU A 296 14.37 -6.19 11.86
CA GLU A 296 13.28 -6.51 12.77
C GLU A 296 12.34 -7.53 12.13
N GLY A 297 11.97 -8.57 12.88
CA GLY A 297 11.06 -9.62 12.41
C GLY A 297 9.91 -9.86 13.39
N ARG A 298 8.71 -10.02 12.84
CA ARG A 298 7.48 -10.30 13.58
C ARG A 298 6.86 -11.60 13.08
N PRO A 299 6.77 -12.63 13.93
CA PRO A 299 6.05 -13.86 13.60
C PRO A 299 4.56 -13.61 13.34
N VAL A 300 4.02 -14.28 12.33
CA VAL A 300 2.58 -14.32 12.03
C VAL A 300 2.05 -15.71 12.37
N GLU A 301 1.23 -15.75 13.41
CA GLU A 301 0.65 -16.98 13.92
C GLU A 301 -0.67 -17.32 13.23
N THR A 302 -0.90 -18.61 13.06
CA THR A 302 -2.22 -19.14 12.67
C THR A 302 -3.17 -19.15 13.86
N SER A 303 -4.46 -19.34 13.61
CA SER A 303 -5.49 -19.53 14.66
C SER A 303 -5.22 -20.72 15.61
N ARG A 304 -4.23 -21.57 15.30
CA ARG A 304 -3.77 -22.70 16.12
C ARG A 304 -2.43 -22.43 16.84
N GLY A 305 -1.97 -21.17 16.91
CA GLY A 305 -0.75 -20.76 17.62
C GLY A 305 0.57 -21.23 16.97
N HIS A 306 0.54 -21.67 15.71
CA HIS A 306 1.74 -22.05 14.96
C HIS A 306 2.19 -20.89 14.06
N VAL A 307 3.46 -20.52 14.14
CA VAL A 307 4.09 -19.54 13.25
C VAL A 307 4.18 -20.12 11.84
N THR A 308 3.57 -19.46 10.86
CA THR A 308 3.63 -19.89 9.44
C THR A 308 4.39 -18.92 8.57
N LYS A 309 4.51 -17.67 9.01
CA LYS A 309 5.24 -16.62 8.32
C LYS A 309 5.98 -15.75 9.32
N ILE A 310 7.03 -15.08 8.85
CA ILE A 310 7.64 -13.96 9.56
C ILE A 310 7.68 -12.80 8.59
N ALA A 311 7.21 -11.64 9.03
CA ALA A 311 7.27 -10.41 8.24
C ALA A 311 8.02 -9.34 9.03
N GLY A 312 8.75 -8.49 8.32
CA GLY A 312 9.68 -7.58 8.98
C GLY A 312 10.22 -6.51 8.06
N THR A 313 11.16 -5.75 8.62
CA THR A 313 11.91 -4.72 7.91
C THR A 313 13.40 -4.94 8.08
N ALA A 314 14.18 -4.49 7.11
CA ALA A 314 15.61 -4.43 7.21
C ALA A 314 16.09 -3.06 6.73
N GLN A 315 16.97 -2.42 7.50
CA GLN A 315 17.49 -1.09 7.23
C GLN A 315 19.01 -1.13 7.02
N ASP A 316 19.50 -0.46 5.98
CA ASP A 316 20.93 -0.21 5.81
C ASP A 316 21.39 0.87 6.80
N ILE A 317 22.09 0.43 7.85
CA ILE A 317 22.64 1.30 8.89
C ILE A 317 24.15 1.50 8.72
N THR A 318 24.72 1.14 7.56
CA THR A 318 26.17 1.23 7.30
C THR A 318 26.71 2.63 7.55
N GLU A 319 26.02 3.67 7.04
CA GLU A 319 26.42 5.07 7.22
C GLU A 319 26.40 5.50 8.69
N ILE A 320 25.39 5.06 9.46
CA ILE A 320 25.30 5.34 10.90
C ILE A 320 26.47 4.67 11.64
N HIS A 321 26.77 3.42 11.28
CA HIS A 321 27.84 2.67 11.89
C HIS A 321 29.23 3.26 11.54
N GLU A 322 29.46 3.62 10.28
CA GLU A 322 30.70 4.28 9.84
C GLU A 322 30.92 5.64 10.52
N LEU A 323 29.87 6.44 10.67
CA LEU A 323 29.93 7.71 11.40
C LEU A 323 30.31 7.50 12.87
N ASP A 324 29.75 6.46 13.50
CA ASP A 324 30.08 6.16 14.90
C ASP A 324 31.53 5.66 15.05
N ILE A 325 32.03 4.84 14.11
CA ILE A 325 33.46 4.47 14.07
C ILE A 325 34.34 5.71 13.90
N ALA A 326 34.06 6.55 12.91
CA ALA A 326 34.85 7.74 12.62
C ALA A 326 34.88 8.70 13.82
N LYS A 327 33.74 8.89 14.50
CA LYS A 327 33.64 9.66 15.75
C LYS A 327 34.54 9.09 16.84
N ARG A 328 34.54 7.77 17.03
CA ARG A 328 35.37 7.08 18.05
C ARG A 328 36.86 7.22 17.74
N GLU A 329 37.26 7.00 16.49
CA GLU A 329 38.64 7.14 16.05
C GLU A 329 39.14 8.58 16.24
N PHE A 330 38.31 9.56 15.87
CA PHE A 330 38.61 10.97 16.08
C PHE A 330 38.84 11.28 17.56
N VAL A 331 37.95 10.82 18.44
CA VAL A 331 38.07 11.02 19.89
C VAL A 331 39.35 10.39 20.43
N SER A 332 39.66 9.16 20.02
CA SER A 332 40.86 8.44 20.45
C SER A 332 42.15 9.15 20.01
N LEU A 333 42.20 9.52 18.72
CA LEU A 333 43.35 10.21 18.13
C LEU A 333 43.57 11.59 18.77
N ALA A 334 42.52 12.39 18.90
CA ALA A 334 42.60 13.72 19.53
C ALA A 334 43.13 13.61 20.97
N SER A 335 42.63 12.63 21.72
CA SER A 335 43.04 12.41 23.11
C SER A 335 44.53 12.02 23.20
N HIS A 336 45.00 11.13 22.33
CA HIS A 336 46.41 10.76 22.26
C HIS A 336 47.31 11.95 21.89
N GLN A 337 46.95 12.68 20.82
CA GLN A 337 47.73 13.82 20.32
C GLN A 337 47.79 14.99 21.33
N LEU A 338 46.76 15.17 22.15
CA LEU A 338 46.76 16.17 23.22
C LEU A 338 47.53 15.70 24.48
N ARG A 339 47.49 14.39 24.79
CA ARG A 339 48.15 13.84 25.99
C ARG A 339 49.68 13.93 25.91
N THR A 340 50.28 13.64 24.76
CA THR A 340 51.74 13.65 24.60
C THR A 340 52.39 15.00 24.92
N PRO A 341 52.00 16.14 24.31
CA PRO A 341 52.59 17.44 24.62
C PRO A 341 52.26 17.88 26.05
N ALA A 342 51.04 17.64 26.54
CA ALA A 342 50.66 17.96 27.93
C ALA A 342 51.50 17.17 28.96
N SER A 343 51.85 15.92 28.65
CA SER A 343 52.75 15.12 29.51
C SER A 343 54.18 15.66 29.49
N GLY A 344 54.66 16.14 28.35
CA GLY A 344 55.95 16.85 28.25
C GLY A 344 55.97 18.13 29.08
N VAL A 345 54.93 18.97 28.96
CA VAL A 345 54.77 20.19 29.75
C VAL A 345 54.72 19.86 31.25
N LYS A 346 53.97 18.82 31.65
CA LYS A 346 53.94 18.33 33.03
C LYS A 346 55.33 17.99 33.55
N ALA A 347 56.12 17.27 32.77
CA ALA A 347 57.47 16.84 33.15
C ALA A 347 58.38 18.05 33.38
N PHE A 348 58.42 19.01 32.46
CA PHE A 348 59.23 20.23 32.62
C PHE A 348 58.77 21.09 33.81
N LEU A 349 57.46 21.26 33.99
CA LEU A 349 56.92 21.98 35.14
C LEU A 349 57.27 21.29 36.47
N SER A 350 57.26 19.95 36.51
CA SER A 350 57.72 19.17 37.67
C SER A 350 59.19 19.42 37.96
N LEU A 351 60.06 19.31 36.94
CA LEU A 351 61.50 19.54 37.10
C LEU A 351 61.82 20.95 37.61
N LEU A 352 61.08 21.97 37.16
CA LEU A 352 61.22 23.34 37.68
C LEU A 352 60.77 23.44 39.14
N LEU A 353 59.67 22.80 39.52
CA LEU A 353 59.19 22.76 40.91
C LEU A 353 60.15 21.99 41.83
N ASP A 354 60.84 20.97 41.31
CA ASP A 354 61.84 20.16 42.00
C ASP A 354 63.22 20.85 42.09
N GLY A 355 63.36 22.04 41.49
CA GLY A 355 64.58 22.86 41.57
C GLY A 355 65.70 22.46 40.61
N VAL A 356 65.45 21.55 39.66
CA VAL A 356 66.47 21.06 38.70
C VAL A 356 66.96 22.19 37.78
N GLY A 357 66.11 23.18 37.49
CA GLY A 357 66.43 24.35 36.66
C GLY A 357 66.97 25.57 37.43
N GLY A 358 67.25 25.44 38.73
CA GLY A 358 67.64 26.55 39.62
C GLY A 358 66.54 26.92 40.63
N GLU A 359 66.91 27.70 41.65
CA GLU A 359 65.96 28.16 42.68
C GLU A 359 64.96 29.18 42.10
N LEU A 360 63.68 28.91 42.34
CA LEU A 360 62.58 29.80 41.96
C LEU A 360 62.26 30.76 43.09
N ASP A 361 62.02 32.03 42.77
CA ASP A 361 61.46 32.96 43.75
C ASP A 361 60.00 32.59 44.11
N LYS A 362 59.48 33.16 45.20
CA LYS A 362 58.11 32.85 45.69
C LYS A 362 57.02 33.13 44.64
N LYS A 363 57.17 34.16 43.80
CA LYS A 363 56.20 34.49 42.76
C LYS A 363 56.29 33.50 41.60
N GLN A 364 57.50 33.20 41.12
CA GLN A 364 57.75 32.21 40.07
C GLN A 364 57.23 30.83 40.46
N GLN A 365 57.51 30.37 41.68
CA GLN A 365 57.02 29.10 42.21
C GLN A 365 55.49 29.05 42.21
N THR A 366 54.81 30.15 42.56
CA THR A 366 53.34 30.23 42.54
C THR A 366 52.78 30.10 41.13
N PHE A 367 53.39 30.77 40.14
CA PHE A 367 52.94 30.67 38.74
C PHE A 367 53.15 29.29 38.15
N ILE A 368 54.33 28.69 38.37
CA ILE A 368 54.66 27.35 37.87
C ILE A 368 53.73 26.31 38.51
N LYS A 369 53.45 26.42 39.82
CA LYS A 369 52.50 25.53 40.50
C LYS A 369 51.10 25.63 39.89
N ARG A 370 50.60 26.83 39.61
CA ARG A 370 49.30 27.02 38.94
C ARG A 370 49.29 26.43 37.54
N ALA A 371 50.37 26.60 36.77
CA ALA A 371 50.49 25.99 35.45
C ALA A 371 50.50 24.45 35.52
N PHE A 372 51.20 23.88 36.51
CA PHE A 372 51.26 22.44 36.74
C PHE A 372 49.88 21.87 37.11
N GLU A 373 49.16 22.53 38.03
CA GLU A 373 47.80 22.16 38.41
C GLU A 373 46.82 22.27 37.22
N ALA A 374 46.91 23.33 36.41
CA ALA A 374 46.08 23.49 35.21
C ALA A 374 46.36 22.39 34.17
N ASN A 375 47.63 22.07 33.91
CA ASN A 375 48.02 21.02 32.98
C ASN A 375 47.60 19.63 33.48
N ASN A 376 47.66 19.37 34.79
CA ASN A 376 47.12 18.13 35.36
C ASN A 376 45.61 18.00 35.18
N ARG A 377 44.85 19.08 35.40
CA ARG A 377 43.40 19.09 35.13
C ARG A 377 43.10 18.83 33.66
N GLN A 378 43.91 19.36 32.74
CA GLN A 378 43.75 19.10 31.31
C GLN A 378 43.97 17.61 30.98
N LEU A 379 45.00 16.99 31.55
CA LEU A 379 45.23 15.54 31.40
C LEU A 379 44.06 14.71 31.94
N GLU A 380 43.53 15.09 33.11
CA GLU A 380 42.36 14.43 33.70
C GLU A 380 41.12 14.54 32.81
N ILE A 381 40.87 15.69 32.20
CA ILE A 381 39.76 15.88 31.25
C ILE A 381 39.92 14.97 30.02
N ILE A 382 41.14 14.85 29.49
CA ILE A 382 41.43 13.95 28.36
C ILE A 382 41.16 12.49 28.73
N ASP A 383 41.58 12.07 29.93
CA ASP A 383 41.35 10.70 30.43
C ASP A 383 39.86 10.41 30.62
N ASN A 384 39.10 11.38 31.15
CA ASN A 384 37.66 11.28 31.33
C ASN A 384 36.92 11.19 29.99
N LEU A 385 37.36 11.95 28.98
CA LEU A 385 36.77 11.92 27.64
C LEU A 385 36.98 10.58 26.94
N LEU A 386 38.17 9.97 27.09
CA LEU A 386 38.43 8.60 26.63
C LEU A 386 37.61 7.54 27.37
N SER A 387 37.45 7.71 28.69
CA SER A 387 36.64 6.82 29.50
C SER A 387 35.18 6.86 29.06
N LEU A 388 34.64 8.05 28.80
CA LEU A 388 33.29 8.24 28.27
C LEU A 388 33.11 7.57 26.90
N ALA A 389 34.05 7.77 25.98
CA ALA A 389 34.01 7.12 24.67
C ALA A 389 34.05 5.57 24.77
N SER A 390 34.79 5.06 25.75
CA SER A 390 34.86 3.61 26.01
C SER A 390 33.54 3.07 26.56
N ILE A 391 32.86 3.84 27.43
CA ILE A 391 31.53 3.51 27.97
C ILE A 391 30.49 3.45 26.85
N ASP A 392 30.41 4.47 25.99
CA ASP A 392 29.45 4.53 24.89
C ASP A 392 29.63 3.35 23.91
N SER A 393 30.85 2.84 23.77
CA SER A 393 31.16 1.71 22.89
C SER A 393 30.85 0.33 23.49
N GLY A 394 30.35 0.25 24.72
CA GLY A 394 30.09 -1.01 25.42
C GLY A 394 31.34 -1.80 25.82
N LYS A 395 32.54 -1.25 25.63
CA LYS A 395 33.83 -1.89 25.96
C LYS A 395 34.25 -1.74 27.41
N LEU A 396 33.38 -1.22 28.28
CA LEU A 396 33.69 -1.07 29.70
C LEU A 396 33.72 -2.45 30.39
N THR A 397 34.91 -2.95 30.67
CA THR A 397 35.08 -4.16 31.48
C THR A 397 34.90 -3.84 32.96
N LEU A 398 33.73 -4.21 33.50
CA LEU A 398 33.44 -4.08 34.93
C LEU A 398 34.10 -5.23 35.71
N HIS A 399 35.15 -4.92 36.46
CA HIS A 399 35.73 -5.84 37.43
C HIS A 399 34.96 -5.78 38.74
N LYS A 400 34.08 -6.76 38.96
CA LYS A 400 33.29 -6.86 40.19
C LYS A 400 34.14 -7.50 41.28
N GLU A 401 34.39 -6.77 42.35
CA GLU A 401 35.04 -7.26 43.57
C GLU A 401 34.24 -6.90 44.82
N THR A 402 34.43 -7.65 45.91
CA THR A 402 33.80 -7.34 47.20
C THR A 402 34.54 -6.19 47.87
N VAL A 403 33.86 -5.06 48.05
CA VAL A 403 34.45 -3.84 48.61
C VAL A 403 33.87 -3.51 49.99
N ASP A 404 34.74 -3.17 50.94
CA ASP A 404 34.37 -2.58 52.23
C ASP A 404 33.94 -1.12 52.02
N LEU A 405 32.62 -0.91 51.92
CA LEU A 405 32.00 0.40 51.71
C LEU A 405 32.46 1.46 52.75
N PRO A 406 32.42 1.20 54.08
CA PRO A 406 32.95 2.13 55.08
C PRO A 406 34.41 2.53 54.84
N LYS A 407 35.28 1.58 54.50
CA LYS A 407 36.70 1.83 54.24
C LYS A 407 36.91 2.63 52.95
N LEU A 408 36.13 2.34 51.91
CA LEU A 408 36.15 3.08 50.65
C LEU A 408 35.70 4.53 50.84
N ILE A 409 34.57 4.74 51.53
CA ILE A 409 34.02 6.07 51.81
C ILE A 409 35.02 6.90 52.64
N ARG A 410 35.63 6.32 53.68
CA ARG A 410 36.69 7.00 54.44
C ARG A 410 37.88 7.37 53.56
N SER A 411 38.30 6.48 52.66
CA SER A 411 39.42 6.74 51.75
C SER A 411 39.10 7.91 50.81
N CYS A 412 37.92 7.95 50.19
CA CYS A 412 37.48 9.06 49.34
C CYS A 412 37.41 10.38 50.11
N LEU A 413 36.81 10.38 51.30
CA LEU A 413 36.72 11.58 52.16
C LEU A 413 38.09 12.09 52.61
N THR A 414 39.05 11.20 52.83
CA THR A 414 40.42 11.57 53.21
C THR A 414 41.17 12.19 52.03
N GLN A 415 40.96 11.67 50.82
CA GLN A 415 41.59 12.16 49.59
C GLN A 415 41.06 13.53 49.14
N HIS A 416 39.80 13.85 49.44
CA HIS A 416 39.14 15.11 49.04
C HIS A 416 38.98 16.11 50.18
N ARG A 417 39.57 15.86 51.36
CA ARG A 417 39.56 16.83 52.45
C ARG A 417 40.31 18.10 52.02
N PRO A 418 39.68 19.28 52.06
CA PRO A 418 40.39 20.51 51.77
C PRO A 418 41.54 20.65 52.79
N LYS A 419 42.77 20.85 52.29
CA LYS A 419 43.89 21.26 53.14
C LYS A 419 43.62 22.70 53.58
N ILE A 420 42.77 22.85 54.59
CA ILE A 420 42.60 24.11 55.33
C ILE A 420 43.92 24.31 56.07
N ARG A 421 44.69 25.31 55.65
CA ARG A 421 45.90 25.77 56.32
C ARG A 421 45.62 27.13 56.93
#